data_AF-A0A672RL25-F1
#
_entry.id   AF-A0A672RL25-F1
#
_cell.length_a   1.000
_cell.length_b   1.000
_cell.length_c   1.000
_cell.angle_alpha   90.00
_cell.angle_beta   90.00
_cell.angle_gamma   90.00
#
_symmetry.space_group_name_H-M   'P 1'
#
loop_
_entity.id
_entity.type
_entity.pdbx_description
1 polymer ?
#
loop_
_entity_poly.entity_id
_entity_poly.type
_entity_poly.pdbx_seq_one_letter_code
_entity_poly.pdbx_strand_id
1 'polypeptide(L)' 'DCVCLYLVCFVSLKETVLENGTLAFDTWTSVDIAIYRQFWLFDVQNPDDVVAQGAKPVLVQKGPYTYR' A
#
# COMPACT_ATOMS: atom_id res chain seq x y z
N ASP A 1 -1.66 -21.87 32.92
CA ASP A 1 -2.05 -21.40 31.57
C ASP A 1 -2.60 -19.98 31.49
N CYS A 2 -3.29 -19.44 32.51
CA CYS A 2 -3.87 -18.08 32.41
C CYS A 2 -2.85 -16.92 32.59
N VAL A 3 -1.85 -17.07 33.47
CA VAL A 3 -0.86 -16.01 33.78
C VAL A 3 0.06 -15.69 32.59
N CYS A 4 0.41 -16.72 31.80
CA CYS A 4 1.25 -16.55 30.62
C CYS A 4 0.54 -15.72 29.54
N LEU A 5 -0.78 -15.93 29.37
CA LEU A 5 -1.58 -15.18 28.41
C LEU A 5 -1.72 -13.70 28.80
N TYR A 6 -1.93 -13.40 30.09
CA TYR A 6 -2.01 -12.03 30.58
C TYR A 6 -0.70 -11.27 30.43
N LEU A 7 0.43 -11.92 30.73
CA LEU A 7 1.76 -11.30 30.59
C LEU A 7 2.08 -11.01 29.12
N VAL A 8 1.85 -11.97 28.23
CA VAL A 8 2.08 -11.80 26.78
C VAL A 8 1.19 -10.70 26.20
N CYS A 9 -0.09 -10.66 26.58
CA CYS A 9 -1.02 -9.63 26.15
C CYS A 9 -0.58 -8.24 26.65
N PHE A 10 -0.17 -8.13 27.91
CA PHE A 10 0.25 -6.86 28.50
C PHE A 10 1.54 -6.32 27.85
N VAL A 11 2.53 -7.19 27.58
CA VAL A 11 3.77 -6.81 26.88
C VAL A 11 3.47 -6.39 25.44
N SER A 12 2.62 -7.15 24.72
CA SER A 12 2.23 -6.81 23.36
C SER A 12 1.53 -5.45 23.27
N LEU A 13 0.63 -5.14 24.21
CA LEU A 13 -0.09 -3.87 24.19
C LEU A 13 0.84 -2.67 24.46
N LYS A 14 1.83 -2.83 25.34
CA LYS A 14 2.82 -1.76 25.62
C LYS A 14 3.75 -1.49 24.44
N GLU A 15 4.24 -2.52 23.78
CA GLU A 15 5.13 -2.38 22.61
C GLU A 15 4.42 -1.83 21.36
N THR A 16 3.08 -1.94 21.30
CA THR A 16 2.29 -1.40 20.18
C THR A 16 1.94 0.09 20.28
N VAL A 17 2.19 0.72 21.43
CA VAL A 17 1.97 2.17 21.59
C VAL A 17 3.04 2.93 20.84
N LEU A 18 2.64 3.97 20.09
CA LEU A 18 3.56 4.84 19.34
C LEU A 18 4.22 5.87 20.27
N GLU A 19 5.17 5.40 21.05
CA GLU A 19 5.99 6.20 21.96
C GLU A 19 7.48 6.02 21.62
N ASN A 20 8.29 7.05 21.88
CA ASN A 20 9.72 7.00 21.60
C ASN A 20 10.39 5.90 22.45
N GLY A 21 11.01 4.92 21.79
CA GLY A 21 11.65 3.76 22.41
C GLY A 21 10.89 2.43 22.27
N THR A 22 9.71 2.41 21.67
CA THR A 22 9.00 1.15 21.33
C THR A 22 9.37 0.66 19.94
N LEU A 23 9.35 -0.67 19.74
CA LEU A 23 9.64 -1.28 18.44
C LEU A 23 8.62 -0.86 17.35
N ALA A 24 7.37 -0.61 17.75
CA ALA A 24 6.34 -0.14 16.84
C ALA A 24 6.62 1.27 16.32
N PHE A 25 7.16 2.16 17.16
CA PHE A 25 7.53 3.52 16.77
C PHE A 25 8.71 3.53 15.79
N ASP A 26 9.74 2.73 16.04
CA ASP A 26 10.91 2.63 15.14
C ASP A 26 10.50 2.06 13.76
N THR A 27 9.64 1.04 13.76
CA THR A 27 9.11 0.46 12.52
C THR A 27 8.20 1.44 11.76
N TRP A 28 7.40 2.24 12.48
CA TRP A 28 6.51 3.23 11.85
C TRP A 28 7.27 4.42 11.27
N THR A 29 8.35 4.85 11.93
CA THR A 29 9.16 5.99 11.48
C THR A 29 10.07 5.65 10.31
N SER A 30 10.69 4.47 10.30
CA SER A 30 11.49 3.97 9.18
C SER A 30 11.23 2.50 8.93
N VAL A 31 10.37 2.19 7.97
CA VAL A 31 10.10 0.81 7.59
C VAL A 31 11.29 0.26 6.79
N ASP A 32 11.90 -0.84 7.26
CA ASP A 32 13.04 -1.47 6.60
C ASP A 32 12.66 -2.27 5.34
N ILE A 33 11.36 -2.44 5.08
CA ILE A 33 10.88 -3.15 3.88
C ILE A 33 10.80 -2.20 2.69
N ALA A 34 11.35 -2.65 1.55
CA ALA A 34 11.16 -1.97 0.29
C ALA A 34 9.70 -2.16 -0.18
N ILE A 35 8.92 -1.08 -0.14
CA ILE A 35 7.56 -1.06 -0.68
C ILE A 35 7.66 -0.76 -2.17
N TYR A 36 7.17 -1.66 -3.01
CA TYR A 36 7.08 -1.43 -4.45
C TYR A 36 5.64 -1.15 -4.84
N ARG A 37 5.42 -0.09 -5.62
CA ARG A 37 4.11 0.26 -6.18
C ARG A 37 4.15 0.13 -7.69
N GLN A 38 3.19 -0.62 -8.23
CA GLN A 38 3.07 -0.89 -9.65
C GLN A 38 1.81 -0.23 -10.20
N PHE A 39 1.97 0.53 -11.26
CA PHE A 39 0.86 1.16 -11.98
C PHE A 39 0.66 0.50 -13.35
N TRP A 40 -0.60 0.27 -13.69
CA TRP A 40 -1.04 -0.07 -15.04
C TRP A 40 -1.95 1.04 -15.53
N LEU A 41 -1.61 1.63 -16.66
CA LEU A 41 -2.36 2.70 -17.30
C LEU A 41 -3.08 2.14 -18.52
N PHE A 42 -4.26 2.66 -18.81
CA PHE A 42 -5.01 2.33 -20.01
C PHE A 42 -4.86 3.45 -21.03
N ASP A 43 -4.18 3.14 -22.14
CA ASP A 43 -3.96 4.05 -23.25
C ASP A 43 -5.13 3.98 -24.24
N VAL A 44 -5.74 5.13 -24.54
CA VAL A 44 -6.94 5.22 -25.38
C VAL A 44 -6.53 5.33 -26.84
N GLN A 45 -6.92 4.35 -27.67
CA GLN A 45 -6.48 4.27 -29.07
C GLN A 45 -7.36 5.09 -30.03
N ASN A 46 -8.59 5.44 -29.64
CA ASN A 46 -9.54 6.21 -30.44
C ASN A 46 -10.05 7.47 -29.70
N PRO A 47 -9.17 8.38 -29.25
CA PRO A 47 -9.58 9.53 -28.44
C PRO A 47 -10.55 10.46 -29.18
N ASP A 48 -10.33 10.69 -30.49
CA ASP A 48 -11.16 11.62 -31.28
C ASP A 48 -12.60 11.11 -31.43
N ASP A 49 -12.80 9.81 -31.66
CA ASP A 49 -14.14 9.21 -31.78
C ASP A 49 -14.90 9.24 -30.46
N VAL A 50 -14.17 9.04 -29.35
CA VAL A 50 -14.75 9.11 -28.00
C VAL A 50 -15.23 10.53 -27.70
N VAL A 51 -14.41 11.54 -28.01
CA VAL A 51 -14.73 12.94 -27.72
C VAL A 51 -15.80 13.49 -28.66
N ALA A 52 -15.67 13.25 -29.96
CA ALA A 52 -16.55 13.85 -30.97
C ALA A 52 -17.89 13.10 -31.12
N GLN A 53 -17.90 11.78 -30.96
CA GLN A 53 -19.05 10.94 -31.30
C GLN A 53 -19.60 10.13 -30.11
N GLY A 54 -18.95 10.21 -28.94
CA GLY A 54 -19.31 9.37 -27.79
C GLY A 54 -19.08 7.89 -28.04
N ALA A 55 -18.17 7.54 -28.96
CA ALA A 55 -17.88 6.16 -29.31
C ALA A 55 -17.29 5.38 -28.13
N LYS A 56 -17.41 4.05 -28.16
CA LYS A 56 -16.82 3.20 -27.13
C LYS A 56 -15.28 3.31 -27.17
N PRO A 57 -14.60 3.61 -26.06
CA PRO A 57 -13.15 3.70 -26.03
C PRO A 57 -12.50 2.33 -26.21
N VAL A 58 -11.46 2.29 -27.04
CA VAL A 58 -10.57 1.15 -27.26
C VAL A 58 -9.32 1.38 -26.41
N LEU A 59 -9.10 0.50 -25.43
CA LEU A 59 -8.06 0.66 -24.42
C LEU A 59 -6.96 -0.38 -24.58
N VAL A 60 -5.71 0.05 -24.45
CA VAL A 60 -4.53 -0.83 -24.37
C VAL A 60 -3.87 -0.66 -23.00
N GLN A 61 -3.70 -1.74 -22.27
CA GLN A 61 -3.02 -1.71 -20.99
C GLN A 61 -1.51 -1.53 -21.18
N LYS A 62 -0.90 -0.59 -20.45
CA LYS A 62 0.54 -0.31 -20.43
C LYS A 62 1.05 -0.40 -18.99
N GLY A 63 2.10 -1.17 -18.77
CA GLY A 63 2.72 -1.38 -17.46
C GLY A 63 3.40 -2.75 -17.36
N PRO A 64 3.96 -3.09 -16.18
CA PRO A 64 3.93 -2.28 -14.94
C PRO A 64 4.96 -1.14 -14.94
N TYR A 65 4.54 0.05 -14.51
CA TYR A 65 5.44 1.13 -14.11
C TYR A 65 5.70 0.99 -12.60
N THR A 66 6.91 0.57 -12.23
CA THR A 66 7.25 0.24 -10.84
C THR A 66 8.02 1.38 -10.18
N TYR A 67 7.52 1.86 -9.04
CA TYR A 67 8.19 2.81 -8.16
C TYR A 67 8.53 2.16 -6.83
N ARG A 68 9.64 2.58 -6.24
CA ARG A 68 10.00 2.28 -4.84
C ARG A 68 9.72 3.51 -4.00
#